data_AF-A0A9P6Z4Z0-F1
#
_entry.id   AF-A0A9P6Z4Z0-F1
#
_cell.length_a   1.000
_cell.length_b   1.000
_cell.length_c   1.000
_cell.angle_alpha   90.00
_cell.angle_beta   90.00
_cell.angle_gamma   90.00
#
_symmetry.space_group_name_H-M   'P 1'
#
loop_
_entity.id
_entity.type
_entity.pdbx_description
1 polymer ?
#
loop_
_entity_poly.entity_id
_entity_poly.type
_entity_poly.pdbx_seq_one_letter_code
_entity_poly.pdbx_strand_id
1 'polypeptide(L)'
;MPVSPESRSLWYCLFHRKLFSQSLLSKFDNGLASSQCKFCSANNEDLQHLFLRCPRKWRVRIDAFNFFSSHLTFTQADVCSILWSFQRFPFVDNTDLSTLSCCVLSVTWRTHWRFIIDDFPFIDTQLVTRAMSQFATLKRGRLDLD
;
A
#
# COMPACT_ATOMS: atom_id res chain seq x y z
N MET A 1 8.08 -15.42 0.14
CA MET A 1 6.85 -14.66 0.42
C MET A 1 5.80 -15.01 -0.64
N PRO A 2 4.63 -15.54 -0.28
CA PRO A 2 3.53 -15.75 -1.22
C PRO A 2 2.98 -14.38 -1.63
N VAL A 3 3.14 -14.03 -2.90
CA VAL A 3 2.74 -12.74 -3.46
C VAL A 3 2.22 -13.03 -4.85
N SER A 4 1.06 -12.46 -5.21
CA SER A 4 0.57 -12.60 -6.59
C SER A 4 1.59 -12.04 -7.59
N PRO A 5 1.71 -12.59 -8.81
CA PRO A 5 2.66 -12.08 -9.81
C PRO A 5 2.55 -10.57 -10.02
N GLU A 6 1.33 -10.06 -10.08
CA GLU A 6 1.04 -8.63 -10.23
C GLU A 6 1.57 -7.79 -9.05
N SER A 7 1.45 -8.31 -7.83
CA SER A 7 1.98 -7.65 -6.63
C SER A 7 3.51 -7.71 -6.61
N ARG A 8 4.15 -8.76 -7.15
CA ARG A 8 5.61 -8.82 -7.30
C ARG A 8 6.12 -7.74 -8.26
N SER A 9 5.44 -7.55 -9.39
CA SER A 9 5.76 -6.47 -10.33
C SER A 9 5.60 -5.10 -9.69
N LEU A 10 4.56 -4.90 -8.87
CA LEU A 10 4.37 -3.65 -8.13
C LEU A 10 5.55 -3.36 -7.19
N TRP A 11 5.99 -4.34 -6.41
CA TRP A 11 7.14 -4.20 -5.51
C TRP A 11 8.45 -3.97 -6.26
N TYR A 12 8.67 -4.72 -7.34
CA TYR A 12 9.82 -4.48 -8.21
C TYR A 12 9.82 -3.04 -8.71
N CYS A 13 8.69 -2.54 -9.21
CA CYS A 13 8.57 -1.16 -9.64
C CYS A 13 8.76 -0.15 -8.49
N LEU A 14 8.28 -0.48 -7.28
CA LEU A 14 8.48 0.37 -6.09
C LEU A 14 9.96 0.52 -5.76
N PHE A 15 10.68 -0.58 -5.64
CA PHE A 15 12.10 -0.57 -5.25
C PHE A 15 13.00 0.04 -6.32
N HIS A 16 12.68 -0.20 -7.60
CA HIS A 16 13.41 0.40 -8.71
C HIS A 16 12.93 1.82 -9.06
N ARG A 17 12.04 2.43 -8.25
CA ARG A 17 11.48 3.78 -8.48
C ARG A 17 10.83 3.96 -9.85
N LYS A 18 10.29 2.88 -10.40
CA LYS A 18 9.57 2.85 -11.67
C LYS A 18 8.06 3.02 -11.49
N LEU A 19 7.58 3.16 -10.24
CA LEU A 19 6.18 3.49 -10.00
C LEU A 19 5.89 4.96 -10.24
N PHE A 20 4.80 5.19 -10.95
CA PHE A 20 4.23 6.52 -11.09
C PHE A 20 3.79 7.10 -9.74
N SER A 21 3.80 8.41 -9.64
CA SER A 21 3.19 9.18 -8.57
C SER A 21 2.76 10.49 -9.22
N GLN A 22 1.86 11.27 -8.60
CA GLN A 22 1.50 12.55 -9.21
C GLN A 22 2.72 13.44 -9.45
N SER A 23 3.71 13.42 -8.55
CA SER A 23 4.97 14.16 -8.74
C SER A 23 5.84 13.67 -9.89
N LEU A 24 5.74 12.39 -10.26
CA LEU A 24 6.44 11.86 -11.43
C LEU A 24 5.68 12.20 -12.71
N LEU A 25 4.35 12.07 -12.70
CA LEU A 25 3.50 12.39 -13.85
C LEU A 25 3.53 13.88 -14.21
N SER A 26 3.53 14.78 -13.22
CA SER A 26 3.60 16.22 -13.46
C SER A 26 4.84 16.64 -14.25
N LYS A 27 5.93 15.84 -14.19
CA LYS A 27 7.16 16.09 -14.95
C LYS A 27 7.04 15.71 -16.42
N PHE A 28 6.14 14.77 -16.76
CA PHE A 28 5.91 14.35 -18.14
C PHE A 28 4.86 15.21 -18.85
N ASP A 29 4.01 15.90 -18.10
CA ASP A 29 2.88 16.67 -18.63
C ASP A 29 3.17 18.16 -18.82
N ASN A 30 4.44 18.54 -19.02
CA ASN A 30 4.89 19.93 -19.24
C ASN A 30 4.29 20.97 -18.25
N GLY A 31 3.98 20.55 -17.01
CA GLY A 31 3.41 21.42 -15.98
C GLY A 31 1.88 21.58 -15.99
N LEU A 32 1.14 20.88 -16.86
CA LEU A 32 -0.33 20.89 -16.85
C LEU A 32 -0.91 20.09 -15.68
N ALA A 33 -0.34 18.92 -15.36
CA ALA A 33 -0.71 18.15 -14.20
C ALA A 33 -0.06 18.67 -12.90
N SER A 34 -0.89 18.79 -11.84
CA SER A 34 -0.42 19.11 -10.50
C SER A 34 0.25 17.90 -9.83
N SER A 35 1.39 18.13 -9.17
CA SER A 35 2.08 17.13 -8.34
C SER A 35 1.42 16.88 -6.97
N GLN A 36 0.40 17.67 -6.62
CA GLN A 36 -0.27 17.57 -5.32
C GLN A 36 -1.12 16.30 -5.20
N CYS A 37 -1.11 15.73 -4.01
CA CYS A 37 -1.93 14.58 -3.67
C CYS A 37 -3.42 14.92 -3.78
N LYS A 38 -4.14 14.26 -4.70
CA LYS A 38 -5.58 14.46 -4.91
C LYS A 38 -6.47 14.01 -3.73
N PHE A 39 -5.89 13.36 -2.72
CA PHE A 39 -6.62 12.82 -1.58
C PHE A 39 -6.60 13.71 -0.34
N CYS A 40 -5.52 14.48 -0.15
CA CYS A 40 -5.38 15.36 1.02
C CYS A 40 -5.06 16.81 0.65
N SER A 41 -4.69 17.08 -0.61
CA SER A 41 -4.37 18.40 -1.15
C SER A 41 -3.29 19.19 -0.40
N ALA A 42 -2.58 18.56 0.55
CA ALA A 42 -1.67 19.23 1.47
C ALA A 42 -0.20 19.12 1.06
N ASN A 43 0.17 18.05 0.35
CA ASN A 43 1.56 17.75 0.01
C ASN A 43 1.67 17.25 -1.43
N ASN A 44 2.86 17.42 -2.02
CA ASN A 44 3.22 16.74 -3.25
C ASN A 44 3.23 15.23 -3.02
N GLU A 45 2.67 14.50 -3.96
CA GLU A 45 2.60 13.05 -3.86
C GLU A 45 3.83 12.42 -4.50
N ASP A 46 4.80 12.08 -3.67
CA ASP A 46 5.87 11.14 -4.00
C ASP A 46 5.48 9.71 -3.58
N LEU A 47 6.36 8.72 -3.77
CA LEU A 47 6.07 7.33 -3.39
C LEU A 47 5.83 7.14 -1.89
N GLN A 48 6.52 7.90 -1.02
CA GLN A 48 6.29 7.80 0.42
C GLN A 48 4.93 8.40 0.79
N HIS A 49 4.54 9.51 0.19
CA HIS A 49 3.24 10.12 0.42
C HIS A 49 2.10 9.26 -0.13
N LEU A 50 2.28 8.74 -1.34
CA LEU A 50 1.36 7.82 -1.98
C LEU A 50 1.08 6.58 -1.13
N PHE A 51 2.10 5.98 -0.52
CA PHE A 51 1.91 4.72 0.19
C PHE A 51 1.80 4.84 1.69
N LEU A 52 2.27 5.93 2.31
CA LEU A 52 2.41 6.02 3.76
C LEU A 52 1.94 7.35 4.33
N ARG A 53 2.44 8.49 3.84
CA ARG A 53 2.24 9.78 4.51
C ARG A 53 0.89 10.45 4.21
N CYS A 54 0.18 10.03 3.17
CA CYS A 54 -1.17 10.53 2.90
C CYS A 54 -2.13 10.07 4.01
N PRO A 55 -2.80 10.98 4.76
CA PRO A 55 -3.65 10.60 5.90
C PRO A 55 -4.77 9.61 5.53
N ARG A 56 -5.39 9.78 4.36
CA ARG A 56 -6.48 8.90 3.90
C ARG A 56 -5.98 7.50 3.55
N LYS A 57 -4.82 7.40 2.92
CA LYS A 57 -4.22 6.10 2.56
C LYS A 57 -3.56 5.42 3.77
N TRP A 58 -3.04 6.22 4.71
CA TRP A 58 -2.58 5.75 6.01
C TRP A 58 -3.71 5.07 6.78
N ARG A 59 -4.92 5.65 6.79
CA ARG A 59 -6.09 5.06 7.46
C ARG A 59 -6.38 3.64 6.98
N VAL A 60 -6.44 3.42 5.67
CA VAL A 60 -6.64 2.07 5.09
C VAL A 60 -5.60 1.08 5.58
N ARG A 61 -4.34 1.50 5.68
CA ARG A 61 -3.29 0.61 6.16
C ARG A 61 -3.40 0.31 7.63
N ILE A 62 -3.55 1.33 8.48
CA ILE A 62 -3.59 1.12 9.92
C ILE A 62 -4.83 0.31 10.32
N ASP A 63 -5.96 0.51 9.65
CA ASP A 63 -7.17 -0.29 9.88
C ASP A 63 -6.94 -1.76 9.51
N ALA A 64 -6.28 -2.04 8.38
CA ALA A 64 -5.93 -3.42 8.00
C ALA A 64 -4.93 -4.06 8.98
N PHE A 65 -3.96 -3.29 9.47
CA PHE A 65 -2.95 -3.79 10.42
C PHE A 65 -3.57 -4.05 11.80
N ASN A 66 -4.44 -3.16 12.27
CA ASN A 66 -5.20 -3.33 13.52
C ASN A 66 -6.16 -4.52 13.44
N PHE A 67 -6.76 -4.77 12.26
CA PHE A 67 -7.58 -5.96 12.05
C PHE A 67 -6.75 -7.25 12.09
N PHE A 68 -5.54 -7.22 11.52
CA PHE A 68 -4.62 -8.36 11.52
C PHE A 68 -4.03 -8.65 12.91
N SER A 69 -3.65 -7.61 13.64
CA SER A 69 -3.07 -7.71 14.98
C SER A 69 -3.54 -6.56 15.86
N SER A 70 -4.66 -6.77 16.56
CA SER A 70 -5.29 -5.74 17.39
C SER A 70 -4.52 -5.39 18.67
N HIS A 71 -3.55 -6.22 19.06
CA HIS A 71 -2.72 -6.02 20.25
C HIS A 71 -1.45 -5.21 19.96
N LEU A 72 -1.14 -4.96 18.68
CA LEU A 72 0.02 -4.17 18.27
C LEU A 72 -0.45 -2.82 17.74
N THR A 73 0.29 -1.76 18.09
CA THR A 73 0.09 -0.43 17.53
C THR A 73 1.24 -0.12 16.58
N PHE A 74 0.94 0.09 15.31
CA PHE A 74 1.93 0.44 14.30
C PHE A 74 1.93 1.94 14.05
N THR A 75 3.08 2.58 14.18
CA THR A 75 3.27 3.97 13.77
C THR A 75 3.60 4.06 12.27
N GLN A 76 3.53 5.27 11.71
CA GLN A 76 4.00 5.49 10.33
C GLN A 76 5.48 5.13 10.17
N ALA A 77 6.31 5.37 11.19
CA ALA A 77 7.73 5.04 11.16
C ALA A 77 7.95 3.52 11.11
N ASP A 78 7.20 2.75 11.91
CA ASP A 78 7.27 1.28 11.91
C ASP A 78 6.96 0.72 10.54
N VAL A 79 5.86 1.18 9.93
CA VAL A 79 5.46 0.78 8.59
C VAL A 79 6.48 1.22 7.55
N CYS A 80 7.08 2.41 7.71
CA CYS A 80 8.17 2.84 6.85
C CYS A 80 9.34 1.85 6.89
N SER A 81 9.75 1.43 8.08
CA SER A 81 10.83 0.46 8.24
C SER A 81 10.48 -0.91 7.68
N ILE A 82 9.23 -1.36 7.82
CA ILE A 82 8.75 -2.62 7.22
C ILE A 82 8.87 -2.57 5.69
N LEU A 83 8.41 -1.47 5.07
CA LEU A 83 8.31 -1.35 3.63
C LEU A 83 9.65 -1.06 2.92
N TRP A 84 10.49 -0.21 3.51
CA TRP A 84 11.72 0.27 2.88
C TRP A 84 13.00 -0.37 3.43
N SER A 85 12.96 -0.95 4.63
CA SER A 85 14.13 -1.56 5.27
C SER A 85 13.95 -3.04 5.59
N PHE A 86 12.79 -3.63 5.27
CA PHE A 86 12.45 -5.02 5.60
C PHE A 86 12.67 -5.35 7.09
N GLN A 87 12.46 -4.35 7.96
CA GLN A 87 12.67 -4.52 9.39
C GLN A 87 11.68 -5.55 9.94
N ARG A 88 12.20 -6.50 10.71
CA ARG A 88 11.38 -7.50 11.39
C ARG A 88 10.79 -6.93 12.66
N PHE A 89 9.54 -7.27 12.93
CA PHE A 89 8.86 -6.91 14.16
C PHE A 89 8.73 -8.14 15.09
N PRO A 90 9.06 -7.99 16.38
CA PRO A 90 8.84 -9.04 17.36
C PRO A 90 7.33 -9.23 17.61
N PHE A 91 6.96 -10.40 18.14
CA PHE A 91 5.57 -10.73 18.54
C PHE A 91 4.55 -10.79 17.39
N VAL A 92 5.02 -10.90 16.15
CA VAL A 92 4.17 -11.07 14.97
C VAL A 92 4.85 -11.98 13.95
N ASP A 93 4.05 -12.77 13.23
CA ASP A 93 4.54 -13.50 12.07
C ASP A 93 4.93 -12.49 10.98
N ASN A 94 6.24 -12.38 10.74
CA ASN A 94 6.82 -11.41 9.81
C ASN A 94 6.51 -11.76 8.35
N THR A 95 6.28 -13.03 8.04
CA THR A 95 5.86 -13.46 6.71
C THR A 95 4.43 -13.01 6.45
N ASP A 96 3.53 -13.19 7.42
CA ASP A 96 2.15 -12.73 7.34
C ASP A 96 2.07 -11.20 7.29
N LEU A 97 2.82 -10.50 8.14
CA LEU A 97 2.90 -9.03 8.15
C LEU A 97 3.38 -8.48 6.82
N SER A 98 4.41 -9.09 6.23
CA SER A 98 4.91 -8.71 4.91
C SER A 98 3.87 -8.99 3.81
N THR A 99 3.20 -10.15 3.87
CA THR A 99 2.15 -10.53 2.91
C THR A 99 0.97 -9.56 2.97
N LEU A 100 0.52 -9.18 4.17
CA LEU A 100 -0.51 -8.16 4.37
C LEU A 100 -0.07 -6.80 3.82
N SER A 101 1.17 -6.39 4.11
CA SER A 101 1.75 -5.15 3.59
C SER A 101 1.70 -5.10 2.06
N CYS A 102 1.99 -6.22 1.39
CA CYS A 102 1.86 -6.36 -0.06
C CYS A 102 0.42 -6.16 -0.53
N CYS A 103 -0.54 -6.80 0.14
CA CYS A 103 -1.96 -6.73 -0.22
C CYS A 103 -2.48 -5.29 -0.09
N VAL A 104 -2.16 -4.61 1.02
CA VAL A 104 -2.54 -3.20 1.24
C VAL A 104 -1.93 -2.29 0.17
N LEU A 105 -0.64 -2.45 -0.15
CA LEU A 105 0.02 -1.69 -1.22
C LEU A 105 -0.67 -1.88 -2.56
N SER A 106 -0.93 -3.13 -2.95
CA SER A 106 -1.55 -3.46 -4.23
C SER A 106 -2.96 -2.88 -4.38
N VAL A 107 -3.81 -3.03 -3.36
CA VAL A 107 -5.17 -2.49 -3.38
C VAL A 107 -5.16 -0.96 -3.38
N THR A 108 -4.29 -0.34 -2.58
CA THR A 108 -4.17 1.13 -2.50
C THR A 108 -3.70 1.70 -3.83
N TRP A 109 -2.64 1.13 -4.41
CA TRP A 109 -2.09 1.56 -5.71
C TRP A 109 -3.13 1.50 -6.82
N ARG A 110 -3.81 0.35 -6.96
CA ARG A 110 -4.82 0.17 -8.03
C ARG A 110 -5.97 1.15 -7.87
N THR A 111 -6.51 1.27 -6.66
CA THR A 111 -7.65 2.15 -6.42
C THR A 111 -7.29 3.61 -6.56
N HIS A 112 -6.06 3.99 -6.16
CA HIS A 112 -5.53 5.33 -6.37
C HIS A 112 -5.55 5.75 -7.84
N TRP A 113 -5.05 4.90 -8.75
CA TRP A 113 -5.06 5.23 -10.18
C TRP A 113 -6.44 5.18 -10.80
N ARG A 114 -7.30 4.25 -10.38
CA ARG A 114 -8.70 4.24 -10.82
C ARG A 114 -9.44 5.50 -10.38
N PHE A 115 -9.15 6.03 -9.19
CA PHE A 115 -9.69 7.31 -8.75
C PHE A 115 -9.20 8.47 -9.63
N ILE A 116 -7.92 8.47 -10.01
CA ILE A 116 -7.35 9.56 -10.82
C ILE A 116 -7.82 9.51 -12.28
N ILE A 117 -7.89 8.32 -12.87
CA ILE A 117 -8.14 8.12 -14.29
C ILE A 117 -9.64 7.94 -14.57
N ASP A 118 -10.33 7.13 -13.76
CA ASP A 118 -11.71 6.70 -14.00
C ASP A 118 -12.72 7.36 -13.03
N ASP A 119 -12.29 8.30 -12.19
CA ASP A 119 -13.08 8.89 -11.09
C ASP A 119 -13.71 7.84 -10.15
N PHE A 120 -13.07 6.68 -10.04
CA PHE A 120 -13.58 5.58 -9.21
C PHE A 120 -13.47 5.91 -7.71
N PRO A 121 -14.52 5.71 -6.90
CA PRO A 121 -14.52 6.14 -5.50
C PRO A 121 -13.51 5.37 -4.64
N PHE A 122 -12.76 6.11 -3.83
CA PHE A 122 -11.83 5.55 -2.85
C PHE A 122 -12.52 5.37 -1.49
N ILE A 123 -13.01 4.17 -1.21
CA ILE A 123 -13.83 3.86 -0.02
C ILE A 123 -13.03 3.02 0.97
N ASP A 124 -12.52 3.66 2.04
CA ASP A 124 -11.55 3.09 2.97
C ASP A 124 -11.91 1.66 3.44
N THR A 125 -13.15 1.44 3.88
CA THR A 125 -13.64 0.13 4.38
C THR A 125 -13.63 -0.97 3.33
N GLN A 126 -13.93 -0.64 2.07
CA GLN A 126 -13.88 -1.61 0.97
C GLN A 126 -12.43 -1.99 0.64
N LEU A 127 -11.49 -1.03 0.72
CA LEU A 127 -10.08 -1.31 0.50
C LEU A 127 -9.52 -2.22 1.59
N VAL A 128 -9.84 -1.97 2.86
CA VAL A 128 -9.46 -2.84 3.99
C VAL A 128 -9.99 -4.26 3.77
N THR A 129 -11.30 -4.38 3.48
CA THR A 129 -11.94 -5.69 3.23
C THR A 129 -11.28 -6.44 2.09
N ARG A 130 -10.98 -5.77 0.97
CA ARG A 130 -10.27 -6.36 -0.17
C ARG A 130 -8.87 -6.81 0.20
N ALA A 131 -8.10 -5.97 0.91
CA ALA A 131 -6.74 -6.31 1.33
C ALA A 131 -6.72 -7.53 2.25
N MET A 132 -7.63 -7.59 3.23
CA MET A 132 -7.76 -8.74 4.14
C MET A 132 -8.20 -10.01 3.42
N SER A 133 -9.10 -9.90 2.43
CA SER A 133 -9.55 -11.05 1.62
C SER A 133 -8.42 -11.63 0.76
N GLN A 134 -7.61 -10.76 0.14
CA GLN A 134 -6.41 -11.17 -0.59
C GLN A 134 -5.39 -11.85 0.33
N PHE A 135 -5.16 -11.27 1.50
CA PHE A 135 -4.29 -11.84 2.53
C PHE A 135 -4.75 -13.24 2.96
N ALA A 136 -6.02 -13.41 3.29
CA ALA A 136 -6.58 -14.70 3.71
C ALA A 136 -6.46 -15.77 2.61
N THR A 137 -6.62 -15.38 1.35
CA THR A 137 -6.46 -16.29 0.20
C THR A 137 -5.00 -16.74 0.05
N LEU A 138 -4.05 -15.81 0.14
CA LEU A 138 -2.61 -16.13 0.06
C LEU A 138 -2.14 -16.96 1.26
N LYS A 139 -2.68 -16.70 2.46
CA LYS A 139 -2.35 -17.45 3.66
C LYS A 139 -2.83 -18.90 3.57
N ARG A 140 -4.06 -19.14 3.10
CA ARG A 140 -4.58 -20.51 2.88
C ARG A 140 -3.76 -21.27 1.87
N GLY A 141 -3.51 -20.69 0.70
CA GLY A 141 -2.70 -21.36 -0.34
C GLY A 141 -1.26 -21.65 0.07
N ARG A 142 -0.74 -21.05 1.14
CA ARG A 142 0.56 -21.42 1.73
C ARG A 142 0.43 -22.66 2.61
N LEU A 143 -0.58 -22.73 3.46
CA LEU A 143 -0.82 -23.87 4.35
C LEU A 143 -1.11 -25.16 3.58
N ASP A 144 -1.66 -25.07 2.37
CA ASP A 144 -1.92 -26.23 1.51
C ASP A 144 -0.65 -26.79 0.83
N LEU A 145 0.49 -26.09 0.92
CA LEU A 145 1.77 -26.46 0.30
C LEU A 145 2.81 -26.99 1.31
N ASP A 146 2.53 -26.85 2.61
CA ASP A 146 3.37 -27.32 3.73
C ASP A 146 2.87 -28.69 4.24
#